data_AF-T1PF15-F1
#
_entry.id   AF-T1PF15-F1
#
_cell.length_a   1.000
_cell.length_b   1.000
_cell.length_c   1.000
_cell.angle_alpha   90.00
_cell.angle_beta   90.00
_cell.angle_gamma   90.00
#
_symmetry.space_group_name_H-M   'P 1'
#
loop_
_entity.id
_entity.type
_entity.pdbx_description
1 polymer ?
#
loop_
_entity_poly.entity_id
_entity_poly.type
_entity_poly.pdbx_seq_one_letter_code
_entity_poly.pdbx_strand_id
1 'polypeptide(L)'
;MKEYNPTHTNDVTFMWDYVQRTFTCCGVESYKDWNTVLNGSLPLSCCRNPVGHVGSFTCTMNNEDVNRYSLGCLSEFSNYIAAHAVSLGAAGVVIAIIQFFGVLFACYIAREIKIRNGITGFMG
;
A
#
# COMPACT_ATOMS: atom_id res chain seq x y z
N MET A 1 -2.66 5.47 12.18
CA MET A 1 -3.09 6.89 12.28
C MET A 1 -2.56 7.60 13.53
N LYS A 2 -2.37 6.96 14.69
CA LYS A 2 -1.89 7.65 15.92
C LYS A 2 -0.56 8.42 15.77
N GLU A 3 0.33 7.95 14.90
CA GLU A 3 1.63 8.59 14.61
C GLU A 3 1.57 9.58 13.43
N TYR A 4 0.37 9.83 12.88
CA TYR A 4 0.18 10.82 11.83
C TYR A 4 0.46 12.21 12.40
N ASN A 5 1.29 13.00 11.71
CA ASN A 5 1.65 14.32 12.16
C ASN A 5 1.56 15.32 11.00
N PRO A 6 0.60 16.29 11.05
CA PRO A 6 0.41 17.25 9.97
C PRO A 6 1.49 18.35 9.93
N THR A 7 2.27 18.55 11.01
CA THR A 7 3.32 19.57 11.07
C THR A 7 4.71 19.01 10.78
N HIS A 8 4.94 17.73 11.05
CA HIS A 8 6.19 17.04 10.76
C HIS A 8 5.93 15.75 9.98
N THR A 9 6.09 15.82 8.66
CA THR A 9 5.90 14.68 7.76
C THR A 9 6.89 13.56 8.08
N ASN A 10 6.37 12.45 8.60
CA ASN A 10 7.09 11.19 8.75
C ASN A 10 6.57 10.15 7.74
N ASP A 11 7.19 8.98 7.69
CA ASP A 11 6.80 7.89 6.79
C ASP A 11 5.33 7.48 6.97
N VAL A 12 4.83 7.49 8.20
CA VAL A 12 3.43 7.19 8.51
C VAL A 12 2.49 8.23 7.89
N THR A 13 2.83 9.52 8.00
CA THR A 13 2.06 10.64 7.43
C THR A 13 2.03 10.55 5.91
N PHE A 14 3.20 10.31 5.30
CA PHE A 14 3.30 10.12 3.86
C PHE A 14 2.46 8.93 3.39
N MET A 15 2.54 7.78 4.07
CA MET A 15 1.76 6.60 3.71
C MET A 15 0.25 6.83 3.82
N TRP A 16 -0.22 7.49 4.88
CA TRP A 16 -1.64 7.81 5.01
C TRP A 16 -2.11 8.74 3.89
N ASP A 17 -1.36 9.80 3.61
CA ASP A 17 -1.70 10.74 2.54
C ASP A 17 -1.69 10.06 1.17
N TYR A 18 -0.72 9.18 0.93
CA TYR A 18 -0.60 8.41 -0.31
C TYR A 18 -1.78 7.46 -0.50
N VAL A 19 -2.09 6.64 0.51
CA VAL A 19 -3.21 5.68 0.46
C VAL A 19 -4.52 6.40 0.20
N GLN A 20 -4.79 7.49 0.93
CA GLN A 20 -6.04 8.24 0.80
C GLN A 20 -6.23 8.88 -0.57
N ARG A 21 -5.16 9.43 -1.15
CA ARG A 21 -5.19 9.96 -2.52
C ARG A 21 -5.32 8.86 -3.57
N THR A 22 -4.65 7.73 -3.37
CA THR A 22 -4.59 6.63 -4.34
C THR A 22 -5.93 5.91 -4.45
N PHE A 23 -6.56 5.63 -3.30
CA PHE A 23 -7.82 4.90 -3.24
C PHE A 23 -9.03 5.81 -3.05
N THR A 24 -8.85 7.14 -3.11
CA THR A 24 -9.92 8.14 -2.98
C THR A 24 -10.82 7.89 -1.76
N CYS A 25 -10.19 7.67 -0.62
CA CYS A 25 -10.81 7.22 0.62
C CYS A 25 -10.35 8.09 1.80
N CYS A 26 -11.03 8.00 2.94
CA CYS A 26 -10.65 8.74 4.14
C CYS A 26 -10.85 7.92 5.42
N GLY A 27 -9.79 7.84 6.23
CA GLY A 27 -9.77 7.01 7.44
C GLY A 27 -9.64 5.52 7.13
N VAL A 28 -9.73 4.67 8.16
CA VAL A 28 -9.68 3.20 8.00
C VAL A 28 -11.05 2.71 7.56
N GLU A 29 -12.07 2.94 8.38
CA GLU A 29 -13.46 2.57 8.10
C GLU A 29 -14.28 3.78 7.66
N SER A 30 -13.94 4.96 8.19
CA SER A 30 -14.64 6.21 7.88
C SER A 30 -13.75 7.42 8.15
N TYR A 31 -14.07 8.55 7.51
CA TYR A 31 -13.44 9.84 7.79
C TYR A 31 -13.47 10.22 9.27
N LYS A 32 -14.45 9.71 10.03
CA LYS A 32 -14.60 9.95 11.47
C LYS A 32 -13.42 9.42 12.29
N ASP A 33 -12.64 8.49 11.77
CA ASP A 33 -11.49 7.92 12.47
C ASP A 33 -10.44 8.98 12.82
N TRP A 34 -10.37 10.05 12.00
CA TRP A 34 -9.50 11.20 12.22
C TRP A 34 -9.87 12.03 13.44
N ASN A 35 -11.10 11.92 13.96
CA ASN A 35 -11.52 12.68 15.13
C ASN A 35 -10.61 12.45 16.34
N THR A 36 -10.13 11.22 16.50
CA THR A 36 -9.29 10.80 17.62
C THR A 36 -7.83 11.24 17.50
N VAL A 37 -7.42 11.71 16.32
CA VAL A 37 -6.01 12.04 15.99
C VAL A 37 -5.82 13.52 15.72
N LEU A 38 -6.77 14.14 15.00
CA LEU A 38 -6.69 15.52 14.54
C LEU A 38 -7.81 16.41 15.10
N ASN A 39 -8.48 15.98 16.17
CA ASN A 39 -9.50 16.75 16.90
C ASN A 39 -10.56 17.39 15.97
N GLY A 40 -11.19 16.57 15.13
CA GLY A 40 -12.24 17.03 14.22
C GLY A 40 -11.75 17.71 12.94
N SER A 41 -10.43 17.76 12.71
CA SER A 41 -9.84 18.15 11.43
C SER A 41 -9.54 16.95 10.55
N LEU A 42 -9.39 17.18 9.25
CA LEU A 42 -9.01 16.16 8.28
C LEU A 42 -7.71 16.53 7.59
N PRO A 43 -6.91 15.53 7.21
CA PRO A 43 -5.79 15.78 6.31
C PRO A 43 -6.31 16.16 4.93
N LEU A 44 -5.61 17.04 4.20
CA LEU A 44 -6.03 17.44 2.85
C LEU A 44 -6.04 16.28 1.85
N SER A 45 -5.31 15.22 2.12
CA SER A 45 -5.34 13.95 1.37
C SER A 45 -6.71 13.25 1.44
N CYS A 46 -7.56 13.54 2.43
CA CYS A 46 -8.95 13.09 2.51
C CYS A 46 -9.92 13.92 1.66
N CYS A 47 -9.45 15.01 1.05
CA CYS A 47 -10.29 15.93 0.31
C CYS A 47 -10.13 15.74 -1.21
N ARG A 48 -11.25 15.74 -1.93
CA ARG A 48 -11.29 15.85 -3.39
C ARG A 48 -11.07 17.30 -3.78
N ASN A 49 -9.90 17.60 -4.35
CA ASN A 49 -9.59 18.95 -4.79
C ASN A 49 -10.52 19.37 -5.97
N PRO A 50 -11.33 20.43 -5.83
CA PRO A 50 -12.22 20.87 -6.90
C PRO A 50 -11.42 21.39 -8.09
N VAL A 51 -11.90 21.10 -9.30
CA VAL A 51 -11.25 21.52 -10.55
C VAL A 51 -11.33 23.04 -10.68
N GLY A 52 -10.20 23.69 -10.96
CA GLY A 52 -10.14 25.15 -11.16
C GLY A 52 -10.10 25.97 -9.88
N HIS A 53 -9.94 25.35 -8.70
CA HIS A 53 -9.82 26.07 -7.44
C HIS A 53 -8.52 26.88 -7.35
N VAL A 54 -8.62 28.13 -6.92
CA VAL A 54 -7.48 29.04 -6.71
C VAL A 54 -7.53 29.55 -5.27
N GLY A 55 -6.41 29.43 -4.56
CA GLY A 55 -6.28 29.85 -3.16
C GLY A 55 -6.31 28.69 -2.17
N SER A 56 -6.71 28.98 -0.91
CA SER A 56 -6.79 27.96 0.14
C SER A 56 -8.01 27.08 -0.07
N PHE A 57 -7.84 25.78 0.16
CA PHE A 57 -8.89 24.78 0.07
C PHE A 57 -8.92 23.99 1.37
N THR A 58 -10.13 23.70 1.85
CA THR A 58 -10.36 22.89 3.04
C THR A 58 -11.56 21.99 2.80
N CYS A 59 -11.55 20.81 3.43
CA CYS A 59 -12.75 20.03 3.66
C CYS A 59 -12.86 19.72 5.16
N THR A 60 -14.08 19.55 5.61
CA THR A 60 -14.46 19.43 7.02
C THR A 60 -14.99 18.02 7.30
N MET A 61 -15.28 17.70 8.56
CA MET A 61 -15.97 16.46 8.96
C MET A 61 -17.50 16.56 8.85
N ASN A 62 -18.04 17.69 8.38
CA ASN A 62 -19.48 17.92 8.32
C ASN A 62 -20.13 16.94 7.32
N ASN A 63 -21.31 16.42 7.66
CA ASN A 63 -21.99 15.43 6.81
C ASN A 63 -22.35 15.99 5.42
N GLU A 64 -22.49 17.30 5.29
CA GLU A 64 -22.84 18.00 4.04
C GLU A 64 -21.63 18.33 3.15
N ASP A 65 -20.41 18.07 3.61
CA ASP A 65 -19.20 18.39 2.84
C ASP A 65 -18.98 17.39 1.70
N VAL A 66 -19.32 17.82 0.49
CA VAL A 66 -19.18 17.04 -0.74
C VAL A 66 -17.74 16.90 -1.22
N ASN A 67 -16.81 17.69 -0.68
CA ASN A 67 -15.41 17.68 -1.10
C ASN A 67 -14.56 16.70 -0.29
N ARG A 68 -15.15 15.92 0.62
CA ARG A 68 -14.47 14.88 1.39
C ARG A 68 -14.75 13.49 0.80
N TYR A 69 -13.76 12.60 0.83
CA TYR A 69 -13.99 11.18 0.56
C TYR A 69 -14.86 10.55 1.66
N SER A 70 -15.99 9.95 1.27
CA SER A 70 -16.97 9.39 2.21
C SER A 70 -16.64 7.97 2.65
N LEU A 71 -15.93 7.20 1.81
CA LEU A 71 -15.62 5.79 2.02
C LEU A 71 -14.31 5.61 2.80
N GLY A 72 -14.28 4.60 3.67
CA GLY A 72 -13.08 4.19 4.39
C GLY A 72 -12.08 3.46 3.51
N CYS A 73 -10.79 3.63 3.79
CA CYS A 73 -9.74 3.03 2.97
C CYS A 73 -9.69 1.51 3.04
N LEU A 74 -10.17 0.88 4.12
CA LEU A 74 -10.23 -0.58 4.21
C LEU A 74 -11.17 -1.16 3.16
N SER A 75 -12.35 -0.55 3.00
CA SER A 75 -13.35 -0.97 2.01
C SER A 75 -12.82 -0.78 0.58
N GLU A 76 -12.32 0.42 0.26
CA GLU A 76 -11.82 0.72 -1.09
C GLU A 76 -10.61 -0.11 -1.47
N PHE A 77 -9.68 -0.33 -0.53
CA PHE A 77 -8.53 -1.21 -0.74
C PHE A 77 -8.96 -2.67 -0.97
N SER A 78 -9.93 -3.16 -0.20
CA SER A 78 -10.47 -4.51 -0.38
C SER A 78 -11.13 -4.67 -1.74
N ASN A 79 -11.95 -3.69 -2.15
CA ASN A 79 -12.58 -3.67 -3.47
C ASN A 79 -11.55 -3.64 -4.60
N TYR A 80 -10.48 -2.86 -4.44
CA TYR A 80 -9.38 -2.80 -5.40
C TYR A 80 -8.67 -4.15 -5.53
N ILE A 81 -8.33 -4.81 -4.41
CA ILE A 81 -7.73 -6.14 -4.45
C ILE A 81 -8.69 -7.14 -5.12
N ALA A 82 -9.96 -7.13 -4.76
CA ALA A 82 -10.95 -8.04 -5.33
C ALA A 82 -11.07 -7.88 -6.85
N ALA A 83 -11.09 -6.63 -7.33
CA ALA A 83 -11.13 -6.32 -8.76
C ALA A 83 -9.87 -6.79 -9.52
N HIS A 84 -8.72 -6.81 -8.85
CA HIS A 84 -7.43 -7.18 -9.44
C HIS A 84 -6.89 -8.55 -8.99
N ALA A 85 -7.69 -9.35 -8.28
CA ALA A 85 -7.25 -10.59 -7.65
C ALA A 85 -6.67 -11.60 -8.65
N VAL A 86 -7.29 -11.71 -9.83
CA VAL A 86 -6.82 -12.61 -10.90
C VAL A 86 -5.44 -12.18 -11.40
N SER A 87 -5.22 -10.89 -11.62
CA SER A 87 -3.94 -10.37 -12.10
C SER A 87 -2.82 -10.56 -11.06
N LEU A 88 -3.13 -10.32 -9.78
CA LEU A 88 -2.19 -10.54 -8.68
C LEU A 88 -1.84 -12.03 -8.55
N GLY A 89 -2.84 -12.92 -8.64
CA GLY A 89 -2.64 -14.37 -8.62
C GLY A 89 -1.76 -14.84 -9.78
N ALA A 90 -2.03 -14.37 -11.00
CA ALA A 90 -1.22 -14.70 -12.18
C ALA A 90 0.24 -14.24 -12.01
N ALA A 91 0.48 -13.02 -11.53
CA ALA A 91 1.82 -12.52 -11.24
C ALA A 91 2.53 -13.39 -10.19
N GLY A 92 1.83 -13.81 -9.13
CA GLY A 92 2.37 -14.71 -8.11
C GLY A 92 2.80 -16.06 -8.68
N VAL A 93 1.99 -16.66 -9.55
CA VAL A 93 2.33 -17.93 -10.23
C VAL A 93 3.57 -17.78 -11.10
N VAL A 94 3.67 -16.69 -11.87
CA VAL A 94 4.86 -16.42 -12.70
C VAL A 94 6.11 -16.30 -11.83
N ILE A 95 6.04 -15.54 -10.73
CA ILE A 95 7.16 -15.39 -9.79
C ILE A 95 7.55 -16.74 -9.19
N ALA A 96 6.58 -17.58 -8.81
CA ALA A 96 6.85 -18.91 -8.25
C ALA A 96 7.58 -19.83 -9.24
N ILE A 97 7.21 -19.80 -10.53
CA ILE A 97 7.88 -20.58 -11.58
C ILE A 97 9.33 -20.10 -11.76
N ILE A 98 9.55 -18.78 -11.83
CA ILE A 98 10.90 -18.19 -11.95
C ILE A 98 11.76 -18.61 -10.76
N GLN A 99 11.21 -18.52 -9.54
CA GLN A 99 11.92 -18.88 -8.32
C GLN A 99 12.27 -20.37 -8.29
N PHE A 100 11.37 -21.24 -8.75
CA PHE A 100 11.61 -22.68 -8.84
C PHE A 100 12.81 -22.99 -9.75
N PHE A 101 12.84 -22.41 -10.96
CA PHE A 101 14.00 -22.56 -11.84
C PHE A 101 15.28 -21.96 -11.25
N GLY A 102 15.18 -20.82 -10.56
CA GLY A 102 16.32 -20.20 -9.86
C GLY A 102 16.97 -21.15 -8.85
N VAL A 103 16.16 -21.87 -8.06
CA VAL A 103 16.66 -22.89 -7.12
C VAL A 103 17.30 -24.06 -7.86
N LEU A 104 16.67 -24.58 -8.93
CA LEU A 104 17.23 -25.68 -9.72
C LEU A 104 18.60 -25.32 -10.32
N PHE A 105 18.72 -24.13 -10.91
CA PHE A 105 19.98 -23.66 -11.48
C PHE A 105 21.05 -23.44 -10.41
N ALA A 106 20.68 -22.87 -9.26
CA ALA A 106 21.62 -22.70 -8.14
C ALA A 106 22.16 -24.05 -7.63
N CYS A 107 21.29 -25.06 -7.48
CA CYS A 107 21.70 -26.41 -7.09
C CYS A 107 22.60 -27.06 -8.15
N TYR A 108 22.27 -26.90 -9.45
CA TYR A 108 23.09 -27.42 -10.54
C TYR A 108 24.49 -26.80 -10.53
N ILE A 109 24.59 -25.47 -10.43
CA ILE A 109 25.85 -24.74 -10.37
C ILE A 109 26.67 -25.16 -9.14
N ALA A 110 26.04 -25.23 -7.96
CA ALA A 110 26.73 -25.65 -6.73
C ALA A 110 27.32 -27.07 -6.85
N ARG A 111 26.58 -27.99 -7.48
CA ARG A 111 27.05 -29.35 -7.74
C ARG A 111 28.24 -29.37 -8.69
N GLU A 112 28.19 -28.61 -9.77
CA GLU A 112 29.30 -28.49 -10.73
C GLU A 112 30.56 -27.90 -10.09
N ILE A 113 30.43 -26.87 -9.24
CA ILE A 113 31.56 -26.29 -8.49
C ILE A 113 32.16 -27.33 -7.53
N LYS A 114 31.32 -28.08 -6.79
CA LYS A 114 31.78 -29.14 -5.88
C LYS A 114 32.57 -30.22 -6.63
N ILE A 115 32.12 -30.61 -7.83
CA ILE A 115 32.79 -31.60 -8.69
C ILE A 115 34.11 -31.04 -9.22
N ARG A 116 34.12 -29.81 -9.77
CA ARG A 116 35.34 -29.18 -10.32
C ARG A 116 36.42 -28.93 -9.27
N ASN A 117 36.05 -28.61 -8.03
CA ASN A 117 36.99 -28.41 -6.94
C ASN A 117 37.44 -29.72 -6.27
N GLY A 118 37.02 -30.89 -6.78
CA GLY A 118 37.45 -32.18 -6.26
C GLY A 118 36.99 -32.50 -4.83
N ILE A 119 36.07 -31.71 -4.26
CA ILE A 119 35.52 -31.93 -2.92
C ILE A 119 34.40 -32.98 -3.04
N THR A 120 34.76 -34.21 -3.37
CA THR A 120 33.90 -35.39 -3.18
C THR A 120 33.89 -35.78 -1.70
N GLY A 121 33.47 -34.85 -0.84
CA GLY A 121 33.16 -35.11 0.56
C GLY A 121 31.68 -35.44 0.72
N PHE A 122 31.42 -36.68 1.12
CA PHE A 122 30.20 -37.27 1.69
C PHE A 122 29.06 -36.28 2.03
N MET A 123 27.92 -36.43 1.36
CA MET A 123 26.60 -36.20 1.95
C MET A 123 25.78 -37.44 1.62
N GLY A 124 25.96 -38.47 2.45
CA GLY A 124 24.86 -39.33 2.87
C GLY A 124 24.14 -38.67 4.04
#